data_AF-A0A7L9C2H7-F1
#
_entry.id   AF-A0A7L9C2H7-F1
#
_cell.length_a   1.000
_cell.length_b   1.000
_cell.length_c   1.000
_cell.angle_alpha   90.00
_cell.angle_beta   90.00
_cell.angle_gamma   90.00
#
_symmetry.space_group_name_H-M   'P 1'
#
loop_
_entity.id
_entity.type
_entity.pdbx_description
1 polymer ?
#
loop_
_entity_poly.entity_id
_entity_poly.type
_entity_poly.pdbx_seq_one_letter_code
_entity_poly.pdbx_strand_id
1 'polypeptide(L)'
;MNGKKRLVGRSLGLWVLITVILPDPGVDRAEAVDLQPKMGAPLSGLTPAQLNRFLAGRTKFNTALTIGQGLGPVFNETSCGACHSTPIGGSGAMVVTRFGFFDDKNEIFDPLVEKGGSLLQAQGINGTCLEQVPPEANVTTHRLTNSTLGFGLVEAIPDADILANESVGPGISGKAHMVEAFEDPPMSPLRVGRFGWKCQVATVLTFSADAALNEMGLTNRFIVTENDPNGDDPPTLGECDTVADPEDGPDIDGLHFIDHVTNFQRFLAPPPQTPRSGMTGESIFNAIGCADCHIPQFMTSNDPGLEDAIRNKPVRAYSDFLLHDMGTLGDGIEQGMAGVRELRTTPLWGLRMRDPLIHDARVTGGTFASRVTAAIGWHNVPFSEAQPAGAAFAALSQADKDKVIAFLDSLGRAEFDADGNNLIDEADFADFVACFTGPTPTYTPDDPCSVHDIDQDGDVDNDDYAFFLQAYEPVQGDCNNNTVNDLTDILNATSLDCNTNAVPDECDAQYTDVALFVAVLLGTNQDPALQCMYDRNADNDVNGLDVQPFIDFILP
;
A
#
# COMPACT_ATOMS: atom_id res chain seq x y z
N MET A 1 -5.76 -69.30 19.53
CA MET A 1 -6.47 -68.90 18.29
C MET A 1 -7.09 -67.53 18.58
N ASN A 2 -6.39 -66.45 18.23
CA ASN A 2 -6.69 -65.56 17.09
C ASN A 2 -8.17 -65.14 17.07
N GLY A 3 -8.59 -63.88 17.19
CA GLY A 3 -7.94 -62.58 16.95
C GLY A 3 -8.80 -61.79 15.95
N LYS A 4 -9.08 -60.50 16.24
CA LYS A 4 -8.98 -59.36 15.29
C LYS A 4 -9.53 -58.07 15.92
N LYS A 5 -8.63 -57.09 16.05
CA LYS A 5 -8.88 -55.64 16.16
C LYS A 5 -9.28 -55.08 14.78
N ARG A 6 -10.06 -54.01 14.76
CA ARG A 6 -9.94 -52.93 13.77
C ARG A 6 -10.15 -51.58 14.47
N LEU A 7 -9.14 -50.71 14.34
CA LEU A 7 -9.14 -49.27 14.61
C LEU A 7 -9.74 -48.54 13.41
N VAL A 8 -10.55 -47.51 13.65
CA VAL A 8 -10.68 -46.26 12.88
C VAL A 8 -11.14 -45.24 13.94
N GLY A 9 -10.30 -44.34 14.46
CA GLY A 9 -9.85 -43.11 13.82
C GLY A 9 -10.61 -41.93 14.47
N ARG A 10 -10.25 -41.57 15.70
CA ARG A 10 -10.74 -40.34 16.36
C ARG A 10 -9.86 -39.19 15.93
N SER A 11 -10.37 -38.28 15.11
CA SER A 11 -9.85 -36.91 15.00
C SER A 11 -10.09 -36.22 16.34
N LEU A 12 -9.02 -35.71 16.96
CA LEU A 12 -9.12 -34.79 18.08
C LEU A 12 -9.59 -33.44 17.50
N GLY A 13 -10.88 -33.16 17.58
CA GLY A 13 -11.38 -31.78 17.53
C GLY A 13 -11.09 -31.14 18.89
N LEU A 14 -10.20 -30.15 18.91
CA LEU A 14 -9.91 -29.33 20.07
C LEU A 14 -11.08 -28.36 20.25
N TRP A 15 -12.08 -28.75 21.03
CA TRP A 15 -13.16 -27.83 21.43
C TRP A 15 -12.58 -26.83 22.45
N VAL A 16 -12.15 -25.66 21.98
CA VAL A 16 -11.94 -24.51 22.86
C VAL A 16 -13.33 -23.97 23.19
N LEU A 17 -13.81 -24.26 24.39
CA LEU A 17 -15.00 -23.64 24.97
C LEU A 17 -14.66 -22.17 25.28
N ILE A 18 -14.80 -21.29 24.29
CA ILE A 18 -14.84 -19.84 24.53
C ILE A 18 -16.15 -19.56 25.22
N THR A 19 -16.09 -19.31 26.53
CA THR A 19 -17.26 -18.91 27.30
C THR A 19 -17.44 -17.43 27.05
N VAL A 20 -18.52 -17.02 26.38
CA VAL A 20 -18.89 -15.61 26.22
C VAL A 20 -19.15 -15.03 27.62
N ILE A 21 -18.15 -14.35 28.18
CA ILE A 21 -18.31 -13.55 29.39
C ILE A 21 -18.65 -12.14 28.90
N LEU A 22 -19.85 -11.67 29.21
CA LEU A 22 -20.27 -10.30 28.94
C LEU A 22 -19.33 -9.32 29.66
N PRO A 23 -18.97 -8.18 29.05
CA PRO A 23 -18.02 -7.24 29.64
C PRO A 23 -18.51 -6.68 30.99
N ASP A 24 -17.60 -6.66 31.97
CA ASP A 24 -17.82 -6.12 33.31
C ASP A 24 -17.97 -4.57 33.22
N PRO A 25 -19.04 -3.96 33.73
CA PRO A 25 -19.29 -2.51 33.59
C PRO A 25 -18.34 -1.60 34.41
N GLY A 26 -17.20 -2.10 34.89
CA GLY A 26 -16.39 -1.48 35.93
C GLY A 26 -14.93 -1.12 35.60
N VAL A 27 -14.44 -1.34 34.37
CA VAL A 27 -13.06 -0.99 33.99
C VAL A 27 -13.07 0.38 33.29
N ASP A 28 -12.25 1.31 33.81
CA ASP A 28 -11.95 2.59 33.15
C ASP A 28 -11.40 2.28 31.75
N ARG A 29 -12.17 2.60 30.71
CA ARG A 29 -11.74 2.42 29.31
C ARG A 29 -10.40 3.14 29.12
N ALA A 30 -9.36 2.39 28.80
CA ALA A 30 -8.16 2.91 28.17
C ALA A 30 -8.55 3.84 27.00
N GLU A 31 -7.68 4.80 26.66
CA GLU A 31 -7.88 5.62 25.45
C GLU A 31 -8.35 4.72 24.31
N ALA A 32 -9.49 5.03 23.69
CA ALA A 32 -10.06 4.17 22.66
C ALA A 32 -9.01 3.94 21.56
N VAL A 33 -8.44 2.74 21.50
CA VAL A 33 -7.47 2.37 20.48
C VAL A 33 -8.26 2.04 19.23
N ASP A 34 -8.24 2.93 18.24
CA ASP A 34 -8.85 2.65 16.93
C ASP A 34 -7.90 1.81 16.08
N LEU A 35 -8.39 0.79 15.38
CA LEU A 35 -7.61 -0.01 14.42
C LEU A 35 -6.99 0.87 13.32
N GLN A 36 -5.74 0.56 12.94
CA GLN A 36 -5.13 1.23 11.80
C GLN A 36 -5.70 0.68 10.49
N PRO A 37 -5.97 1.54 9.48
CA PRO A 37 -6.30 1.04 8.16
C PRO A 37 -5.14 0.22 7.59
N LYS A 38 -5.44 -0.94 7.02
CA LYS A 38 -4.46 -1.74 6.26
C LYS A 38 -3.96 -0.97 5.03
N MET A 39 -2.85 -1.40 4.43
CA MET A 39 -2.36 -0.77 3.20
C MET A 39 -3.40 -0.90 2.08
N GLY A 40 -3.57 0.18 1.31
CA GLY A 40 -4.57 0.26 0.23
C GLY A 40 -5.97 0.69 0.68
N ALA A 41 -6.22 0.78 1.98
CA ALA A 41 -7.47 1.27 2.55
C ALA A 41 -7.56 2.81 2.53
N PRO A 42 -8.76 3.40 2.60
CA PRO A 42 -8.92 4.83 2.80
C PRO A 42 -8.48 5.27 4.19
N LEU A 43 -8.14 6.55 4.36
CA LEU A 43 -7.94 7.18 5.66
C LEU A 43 -9.16 6.97 6.59
N SER A 44 -8.90 6.82 7.89
CA SER A 44 -9.96 6.85 8.91
C SER A 44 -10.59 8.24 8.99
N GLY A 45 -11.91 8.29 9.25
CA GLY A 45 -12.63 9.54 9.49
C GLY A 45 -12.99 10.36 8.24
N LEU A 46 -12.92 9.76 7.05
CA LEU A 46 -13.46 10.39 5.83
C LEU A 46 -14.98 10.57 5.96
N THR A 47 -15.47 11.72 5.50
CA THR A 47 -16.91 11.92 5.27
C THR A 47 -17.40 11.01 4.13
N PRO A 48 -18.71 10.70 4.05
CA PRO A 48 -19.25 9.90 2.95
C PRO A 48 -18.91 10.44 1.56
N ALA A 49 -18.87 11.77 1.41
CA ALA A 49 -18.49 12.41 0.14
C ALA A 49 -17.01 12.19 -0.21
N GLN A 50 -16.11 12.26 0.78
CA GLN A 50 -14.68 11.99 0.56
C GLN A 50 -14.43 10.51 0.28
N LEU A 51 -15.11 9.60 0.99
CA LEU A 51 -15.04 8.17 0.71
C LEU A 51 -15.51 7.85 -0.71
N ASN A 52 -16.60 8.46 -1.18
CA ASN A 52 -17.06 8.28 -2.56
C ASN A 52 -16.02 8.77 -3.58
N ARG A 53 -15.36 9.91 -3.32
CA ARG A 53 -14.26 10.39 -4.18
C ARG A 53 -13.06 9.45 -4.18
N PHE A 54 -12.70 8.90 -3.02
CA PHE A 54 -11.65 7.88 -2.92
C PHE A 54 -11.98 6.63 -3.74
N LEU A 55 -13.22 6.11 -3.62
CA LEU A 55 -13.65 4.92 -4.34
C LEU A 55 -13.71 5.14 -5.86
N ALA A 56 -14.27 6.28 -6.31
CA ALA A 56 -14.27 6.66 -7.72
C ALA A 56 -12.85 6.83 -8.26
N GLY A 57 -11.99 7.49 -7.47
CA GLY A 57 -10.57 7.64 -7.77
C GLY A 57 -9.86 6.31 -7.92
N ARG A 58 -10.09 5.35 -7.00
CA ARG A 58 -9.51 4.00 -7.05
C ARG A 58 -9.93 3.27 -8.33
N THR A 59 -11.18 3.42 -8.75
CA THR A 59 -11.64 2.86 -10.04
C THR A 59 -10.87 3.46 -11.20
N LYS A 60 -10.71 4.79 -11.26
CA LYS A 60 -9.95 5.46 -12.33
C LYS A 60 -8.46 5.09 -12.32
N PHE A 61 -7.85 5.02 -11.13
CA PHE A 61 -6.46 4.61 -10.93
C PHE A 61 -6.15 3.22 -11.53
N ASN A 62 -7.13 2.31 -11.50
CA ASN A 62 -7.02 0.95 -12.03
C ASN A 62 -7.61 0.78 -13.44
N THR A 63 -8.18 1.83 -14.03
CA THR A 63 -8.78 1.74 -15.36
C THR A 63 -7.68 1.82 -16.42
N ALA A 64 -7.51 0.76 -17.19
CA ALA A 64 -6.64 0.77 -18.37
C ALA A 64 -7.21 1.70 -19.44
N LEU A 65 -6.42 2.69 -19.87
CA LEU A 65 -6.76 3.54 -21.01
C LEU A 65 -6.60 2.77 -22.32
N THR A 66 -7.54 3.01 -23.24
CA THR A 66 -7.43 2.57 -24.63
C THR A 66 -6.95 3.72 -25.50
N ILE A 67 -6.44 3.43 -26.70
CA ILE A 67 -6.04 4.45 -27.69
C ILE A 67 -7.17 5.48 -27.90
N GLY A 68 -8.42 5.02 -28.09
CA GLY A 68 -9.55 5.92 -28.30
C GLY A 68 -9.98 6.74 -27.08
N GLN A 69 -9.39 6.50 -25.91
CA GLN A 69 -9.61 7.24 -24.67
C GLN A 69 -8.43 8.17 -24.33
N GLY A 70 -7.44 8.32 -25.22
CA GLY A 70 -6.26 9.15 -24.97
C GLY A 70 -5.10 8.42 -24.32
N LEU A 71 -4.95 7.11 -24.57
CA LEU A 71 -3.65 6.47 -24.35
C LEU A 71 -2.68 7.00 -25.41
N GLY A 72 -1.67 7.76 -24.99
CA GLY A 72 -0.80 8.48 -25.90
C GLY A 72 0.11 7.59 -26.75
N PRO A 73 0.83 8.19 -27.71
CA PRO A 73 1.60 7.49 -28.73
C PRO A 73 2.68 6.59 -28.12
N VAL A 74 3.25 7.03 -27.00
CA VAL A 74 4.23 6.35 -26.17
C VAL A 74 3.82 6.37 -24.71
N PHE A 75 4.01 5.26 -24.02
CA PHE A 75 3.64 5.11 -22.61
C PHE A 75 4.48 4.00 -21.93
N ASN A 76 4.47 3.95 -20.61
CA ASN A 76 5.05 2.84 -19.85
C ASN A 76 4.01 1.80 -19.48
N GLU A 77 2.83 2.23 -19.06
CA GLU A 77 1.69 1.35 -18.76
C GLU A 77 0.35 2.02 -19.07
N THR A 78 -0.72 1.22 -19.15
CA THR A 78 -2.06 1.72 -19.50
C THR A 78 -2.89 2.17 -18.30
N SER A 79 -2.44 1.92 -17.08
CA SER A 79 -3.09 2.37 -15.85
C SER A 79 -2.08 2.57 -14.73
N CYS A 80 -2.38 3.45 -13.78
CA CYS A 80 -1.54 3.67 -12.60
C CYS A 80 -1.41 2.37 -11.77
N GLY A 81 -2.51 1.63 -11.63
CA GLY A 81 -2.58 0.36 -10.89
C GLY A 81 -1.70 -0.77 -11.42
N ALA A 82 -1.28 -0.72 -12.70
CA ALA A 82 -0.35 -1.71 -13.26
C ALA A 82 1.04 -1.60 -12.61
N CYS A 83 1.51 -0.38 -12.38
CA CYS A 83 2.79 -0.11 -11.71
C CYS A 83 2.64 -0.11 -10.18
N HIS A 84 1.56 0.47 -9.65
CA HIS A 84 1.34 0.70 -8.22
C HIS A 84 0.41 -0.36 -7.61
N SER A 85 0.88 -1.61 -7.54
CA SER A 85 0.03 -2.80 -7.35
C SER A 85 0.20 -3.54 -6.01
N THR A 86 1.15 -3.16 -5.16
CA THR A 86 1.45 -3.86 -3.89
C THR A 86 1.19 -2.98 -2.65
N PRO A 87 -0.04 -2.96 -2.11
CA PRO A 87 -1.32 -3.24 -2.80
C PRO A 87 -1.66 -2.09 -3.77
N ILE A 88 -2.89 -1.99 -4.28
CA ILE A 88 -3.28 -0.86 -5.16
C ILE A 88 -2.94 0.49 -4.50
N GLY A 89 -2.20 1.33 -5.22
CA GLY A 89 -1.67 2.61 -4.74
C GLY A 89 -0.35 2.49 -3.96
N GLY A 90 0.10 1.28 -3.66
CA GLY A 90 1.39 0.95 -3.08
C GLY A 90 2.55 1.03 -4.08
N SER A 91 3.67 0.43 -3.71
CA SER A 91 4.80 0.24 -4.63
C SER A 91 4.48 -0.87 -5.64
N GLY A 92 5.38 -1.11 -6.58
CA GLY A 92 5.36 -2.33 -7.39
C GLY A 92 6.72 -2.65 -7.97
N ALA A 93 6.84 -3.82 -8.60
CA ALA A 93 8.10 -4.31 -9.16
C ALA A 93 8.47 -3.70 -10.52
N MET A 94 7.60 -2.89 -11.10
CA MET A 94 7.82 -2.23 -12.38
C MET A 94 8.92 -1.18 -12.24
N VAL A 95 9.86 -1.18 -13.19
CA VAL A 95 10.92 -0.18 -13.32
C VAL A 95 10.73 0.60 -14.60
N VAL A 96 11.00 1.90 -14.55
CA VAL A 96 11.13 2.74 -15.74
C VAL A 96 12.60 2.94 -16.09
N THR A 97 12.91 3.18 -17.36
CA THR A 97 14.28 3.46 -17.81
C THR A 97 14.49 4.96 -17.89
N ARG A 98 15.55 5.44 -17.25
CA ARG A 98 16.01 6.83 -17.35
C ARG A 98 17.33 6.88 -18.12
N PHE A 99 17.53 7.92 -18.91
CA PHE A 99 18.76 8.11 -19.68
C PHE A 99 19.15 9.59 -19.80
N GLY A 100 20.36 9.82 -20.28
CA GLY A 100 20.88 11.15 -20.60
C GLY A 100 22.31 11.11 -21.11
N PHE A 101 22.86 12.28 -21.38
CA PHE A 101 24.26 12.47 -21.73
C PHE A 101 24.97 13.30 -20.66
N PHE A 102 26.03 12.76 -20.08
CA PHE A 102 26.88 13.47 -19.12
C PHE A 102 28.24 13.79 -19.74
N ASP A 103 28.57 15.08 -19.84
CA ASP A 103 29.88 15.54 -20.28
C ASP A 103 30.84 15.64 -19.09
N ASP A 104 31.58 14.56 -18.84
CA ASP A 104 32.58 14.47 -17.76
C ASP A 104 33.60 15.62 -17.74
N LYS A 105 33.87 16.28 -18.89
CA LYS A 105 34.88 17.36 -18.94
C LYS A 105 34.36 18.68 -18.40
N ASN A 106 33.06 18.92 -18.57
CA ASN A 106 32.41 20.17 -18.20
C ASN A 106 31.46 20.00 -17.01
N GLU A 107 31.24 18.76 -16.55
CA GLU A 107 30.30 18.40 -15.47
C GLU A 107 28.89 18.90 -15.80
N ILE A 108 28.44 18.64 -17.03
CA ILE A 108 27.11 19.04 -17.53
C ILE A 108 26.32 17.78 -17.87
N PHE A 109 25.13 17.66 -17.30
CA PHE A 109 24.13 16.69 -17.71
C PHE A 109 23.17 17.30 -18.74
N ASP A 110 22.98 16.59 -19.84
CA ASP A 110 21.96 16.85 -20.85
C ASP A 110 20.88 15.75 -20.74
N PRO A 111 19.63 16.10 -20.38
CA PRO A 111 18.52 15.15 -20.32
C PRO A 111 18.02 14.74 -21.71
N LEU A 112 18.63 15.23 -22.79
CA LEU A 112 18.28 14.93 -24.18
C LEU A 112 16.83 15.30 -24.51
N VAL A 113 16.38 16.50 -24.11
CA VAL A 113 14.99 16.97 -24.32
C VAL A 113 14.58 16.91 -25.79
N GLU A 114 15.48 17.28 -26.71
CA GLU A 114 15.28 17.23 -28.16
C GLU A 114 15.30 15.79 -28.73
N LYS A 115 15.28 14.78 -27.85
CA LYS A 115 15.29 13.34 -28.17
C LYS A 115 14.26 12.54 -27.36
N GLY A 116 13.22 13.19 -26.83
CA GLY A 116 12.19 12.59 -25.98
C GLY A 116 12.39 12.85 -24.48
N GLY A 117 13.55 13.36 -24.08
CA GLY A 117 13.86 13.64 -22.68
C GLY A 117 14.28 12.42 -21.88
N SER A 118 14.58 12.60 -20.59
CA SER A 118 15.30 11.60 -19.79
C SER A 118 14.52 10.33 -19.39
N LEU A 119 13.26 10.18 -19.80
CA LEU A 119 12.41 9.03 -19.48
C LEU A 119 12.08 8.30 -20.77
N LEU A 120 12.45 7.02 -20.84
CA LEU A 120 11.97 6.14 -21.89
C LEU A 120 10.53 5.72 -21.58
N GLN A 121 9.63 5.92 -22.53
CA GLN A 121 8.35 5.24 -22.59
C GLN A 121 8.52 3.88 -23.27
N ALA A 122 8.42 2.80 -22.49
CA ALA A 122 8.78 1.45 -22.93
C ALA A 122 7.85 0.84 -23.99
N GLN A 123 6.67 1.42 -24.18
CA GLN A 123 5.65 0.97 -25.11
C GLN A 123 5.27 2.10 -26.07
N GLY A 124 4.80 1.73 -27.25
CA GLY A 124 4.13 2.63 -28.18
C GLY A 124 2.88 1.97 -28.74
N ILE A 125 1.90 2.77 -29.16
CA ILE A 125 0.62 2.25 -29.68
C ILE A 125 0.80 1.37 -30.93
N ASN A 126 1.93 1.54 -31.62
CA ASN A 126 2.41 0.67 -32.69
C ASN A 126 3.94 0.74 -32.78
N GLY A 127 4.53 -0.11 -33.62
CA GLY A 127 6.00 -0.20 -33.74
C GLY A 127 6.69 1.02 -34.35
N THR A 128 5.98 1.91 -35.04
CA THR A 128 6.54 3.17 -35.56
C THR A 128 6.69 4.21 -34.45
N CYS A 129 5.79 4.21 -33.47
CA CYS A 129 5.80 5.16 -32.36
C CYS A 129 6.74 4.73 -31.23
N LEU A 130 7.35 3.54 -31.29
CA LEU A 130 8.13 3.01 -30.17
C LEU A 130 9.40 3.82 -29.94
N GLU A 131 9.55 4.37 -28.74
CA GLU A 131 10.74 5.09 -28.33
C GLU A 131 11.93 4.14 -28.08
N GLN A 132 13.14 4.62 -28.33
CA GLN A 132 14.39 3.94 -28.03
C GLN A 132 15.34 4.86 -27.25
N VAL A 133 16.24 4.29 -26.45
CA VAL A 133 17.31 5.09 -25.83
C VAL A 133 18.20 5.68 -26.95
N PRO A 134 18.36 7.02 -27.04
CA PRO A 134 19.17 7.65 -28.07
C PRO A 134 20.63 7.13 -28.06
N PRO A 135 21.27 6.89 -29.22
CA PRO A 135 22.65 6.38 -29.26
C PRO A 135 23.71 7.27 -28.62
N GLU A 136 23.41 8.56 -28.46
CA GLU A 136 24.26 9.55 -27.81
C GLU A 136 24.17 9.50 -26.27
N ALA A 137 23.14 8.88 -25.70
CA ALA A 137 23.05 8.70 -24.25
C ALA A 137 24.25 7.86 -23.75
N ASN A 138 24.94 8.36 -22.73
CA ASN A 138 26.06 7.66 -22.09
C ASN A 138 25.78 7.33 -20.61
N VAL A 139 24.62 7.73 -20.11
CA VAL A 139 24.07 7.32 -18.81
C VAL A 139 22.72 6.66 -19.05
N THR A 140 22.51 5.51 -18.43
CA THR A 140 21.22 4.82 -18.41
C THR A 140 21.05 4.11 -17.08
N THR A 141 19.87 4.22 -16.48
CA THR A 141 19.54 3.64 -15.18
C THR A 141 18.08 3.23 -15.12
N HIS A 142 17.72 2.48 -14.09
CA HIS A 142 16.34 2.11 -13.80
C HIS A 142 15.83 2.84 -12.56
N ARG A 143 14.54 3.18 -12.55
CA ARG A 143 13.84 3.68 -11.37
C ARG A 143 12.63 2.82 -11.07
N LEU A 144 12.61 2.24 -9.88
CA LEU A 144 11.52 1.42 -9.35
C LEU A 144 10.29 2.27 -9.07
N THR A 145 9.11 1.72 -9.30
CA THR A 145 7.83 2.36 -8.95
C THR A 145 7.76 2.64 -7.45
N ASN A 146 7.56 3.90 -7.08
CA ASN A 146 7.41 4.31 -5.68
C ASN A 146 5.99 4.03 -5.14
N SER A 147 5.83 4.00 -3.83
CA SER A 147 4.50 3.91 -3.21
C SER A 147 3.80 5.28 -3.20
N THR A 148 2.48 5.28 -3.39
CA THR A 148 1.61 6.47 -3.23
C THR A 148 0.82 6.48 -1.91
N LEU A 149 1.01 5.46 -1.06
CA LEU A 149 0.35 5.33 0.24
C LEU A 149 0.67 6.56 1.12
N GLY A 150 -0.38 7.14 1.73
CA GLY A 150 -0.25 8.30 2.60
C GLY A 150 0.11 9.63 1.91
N PHE A 151 0.02 9.73 0.57
CA PHE A 151 0.43 10.94 -0.16
C PHE A 151 -0.26 12.22 0.29
N GLY A 152 -1.56 12.18 0.60
CA GLY A 152 -2.26 13.35 1.14
C GLY A 152 -1.73 13.84 2.49
N LEU A 153 -1.27 12.92 3.35
CA LEU A 153 -0.61 13.27 4.60
C LEU A 153 0.77 13.88 4.37
N VAL A 154 1.56 13.30 3.45
CA VAL A 154 2.90 13.80 3.10
C VAL A 154 2.83 15.20 2.49
N GLU A 155 1.90 15.43 1.56
CA GLU A 155 1.66 16.76 0.97
C GLU A 155 1.31 17.81 2.02
N ALA A 156 0.59 17.41 3.08
CA ALA A 156 0.13 18.30 4.12
C ALA A 156 1.20 18.65 5.18
N ILE A 157 2.40 18.06 5.13
CA ILE A 157 3.53 18.46 5.99
C ILE A 157 3.96 19.88 5.60
N PRO A 158 4.07 20.84 6.53
CA PRO A 158 4.54 22.19 6.20
C PRO A 158 5.94 22.19 5.54
N ASP A 159 6.13 22.96 4.47
CA ASP A 159 7.44 23.14 3.81
C ASP A 159 8.54 23.53 4.80
N ALA A 160 8.22 24.41 5.74
CA ALA A 160 9.14 24.89 6.77
C ALA A 160 9.66 23.77 7.69
N ASP A 161 8.85 22.72 7.93
CA ASP A 161 9.25 21.61 8.79
C ASP A 161 10.25 20.71 8.07
N ILE A 162 10.09 20.50 6.76
CA ILE A 162 11.09 19.78 5.94
C ILE A 162 12.38 20.59 5.85
N LEU A 163 12.28 21.90 5.55
CA LEU A 163 13.45 22.80 5.46
C LEU A 163 14.23 22.89 6.79
N ALA A 164 13.56 22.75 7.93
CA ALA A 164 14.24 22.73 9.23
C ALA A 164 15.19 21.53 9.42
N ASN A 165 15.10 20.51 8.56
CA ASN A 165 15.95 19.33 8.58
C ASN A 165 17.13 19.39 7.60
N GLU A 166 17.30 20.49 6.85
CA GLU A 166 18.46 20.63 5.97
C GLU A 166 19.77 20.71 6.77
N SER A 167 20.79 19.95 6.32
CA SER A 167 22.16 20.00 6.86
C SER A 167 22.29 19.84 8.39
N VAL A 168 21.47 18.98 9.00
CA VAL A 168 21.35 18.82 10.46
C VAL A 168 22.54 18.14 11.17
N GLY A 169 23.58 17.69 10.45
CA GLY A 169 24.69 16.96 11.08
C GLY A 169 26.03 16.99 10.32
N PRO A 170 27.14 16.63 10.98
CA PRO A 170 28.45 16.58 10.33
C PRO A 170 28.47 15.48 9.25
N GLY A 171 28.62 15.88 7.99
CA GLY A 171 28.69 14.94 6.87
C GLY A 171 27.34 14.50 6.31
N ILE A 172 26.23 15.04 6.83
CA ILE A 172 24.88 14.87 6.27
C ILE A 172 24.49 16.22 5.64
N SER A 173 24.26 16.23 4.32
CA SER A 173 24.02 17.45 3.55
C SER A 173 22.64 17.50 2.90
N GLY A 174 21.65 16.90 3.58
CA GLY A 174 20.25 16.91 3.20
C GLY A 174 19.78 18.27 2.69
N LYS A 175 19.21 18.27 1.48
CA LYS A 175 18.79 19.47 0.76
C LYS A 175 17.38 19.33 0.20
N ALA A 176 16.56 20.37 0.33
CA ALA A 176 15.24 20.42 -0.27
C ALA A 176 15.33 20.72 -1.77
N HIS A 177 14.59 19.96 -2.58
CA HIS A 177 14.37 20.30 -3.98
C HIS A 177 13.21 21.29 -4.06
N MET A 178 13.49 22.54 -4.40
CA MET A 178 12.43 23.54 -4.58
C MET A 178 11.88 23.46 -6.01
N VAL A 179 10.57 23.21 -6.14
CA VAL A 179 9.91 22.92 -7.43
C VAL A 179 8.64 23.75 -7.61
N GLU A 180 8.23 23.91 -8.86
CA GLU A 180 6.93 24.51 -9.20
C GLU A 180 5.81 23.47 -9.03
N ALA A 181 4.59 23.94 -8.73
CA ALA A 181 3.37 23.14 -8.78
C ALA A 181 2.54 23.63 -9.96
N PHE A 182 2.04 22.71 -10.79
CA PHE A 182 1.33 23.06 -12.03
C PHE A 182 0.03 23.84 -11.80
N GLU A 183 -0.63 23.59 -10.67
CA GLU A 183 -1.85 24.28 -10.29
C GLU A 183 -1.63 25.70 -9.73
N ASP A 184 -0.38 26.08 -9.44
CA ASP A 184 -0.06 27.42 -8.96
C ASP A 184 0.02 28.43 -10.12
N PRO A 185 -0.39 29.69 -9.89
CA PRO A 185 -0.21 30.74 -10.89
C PRO A 185 1.25 30.90 -11.31
N PRO A 186 1.54 31.33 -12.56
CA PRO A 186 2.90 31.61 -13.00
C PRO A 186 3.64 32.56 -12.05
N MET A 187 4.92 32.28 -11.80
CA MET A 187 5.78 33.03 -10.87
C MET A 187 5.36 32.95 -9.39
N SER A 188 4.58 31.95 -9.01
CA SER A 188 4.36 31.64 -7.59
C SER A 188 5.67 31.19 -6.90
N PRO A 189 5.79 31.33 -5.57
CA PRO A 189 6.93 30.79 -4.84
C PRO A 189 7.06 29.27 -5.07
N LEU A 190 8.30 28.81 -5.22
CA LEU A 190 8.58 27.37 -5.29
C LEU A 190 8.17 26.69 -3.98
N ARG A 191 7.72 25.43 -4.09
CA ARG A 191 7.36 24.57 -2.97
C ARG A 191 8.43 23.51 -2.74
N VAL A 192 8.51 22.98 -1.53
CA VAL A 192 9.38 21.83 -1.22
C VAL A 192 8.84 20.59 -1.94
N GLY A 193 9.66 19.99 -2.78
CA GLY A 193 9.38 18.73 -3.44
C GLY A 193 9.43 17.55 -2.47
N ARG A 194 8.50 16.60 -2.63
CA ARG A 194 8.29 15.46 -1.71
C ARG A 194 8.16 14.12 -2.42
N PHE A 195 7.77 14.16 -3.70
CA PHE A 195 7.40 12.99 -4.49
C PHE A 195 8.42 12.70 -5.59
N GLY A 196 8.47 11.44 -6.01
CA GLY A 196 9.48 10.90 -6.92
C GLY A 196 10.79 10.51 -6.23
N TRP A 197 11.77 10.05 -7.01
CA TRP A 197 13.09 9.63 -6.51
C TRP A 197 14.03 10.79 -6.22
N LYS A 198 13.78 11.97 -6.79
CA LYS A 198 14.60 13.17 -6.61
C LYS A 198 13.78 14.37 -6.13
N CYS A 199 12.67 14.14 -5.42
CA CYS A 199 11.78 15.21 -4.94
C CYS A 199 11.33 16.18 -6.04
N GLN A 200 11.14 15.72 -7.27
CA GLN A 200 10.86 16.62 -8.40
C GLN A 200 9.42 17.17 -8.42
N VAL A 201 8.55 16.72 -7.51
CA VAL A 201 7.13 17.12 -7.46
C VAL A 201 6.71 17.41 -6.01
N ALA A 202 5.96 18.49 -5.80
CA ALA A 202 5.55 18.99 -4.47
C ALA A 202 4.11 18.63 -4.05
N THR A 203 3.19 18.49 -5.01
CA THR A 203 1.75 18.30 -4.74
C THR A 203 1.23 17.02 -5.37
N VAL A 204 0.15 16.47 -4.81
CA VAL A 204 -0.44 15.22 -5.32
C VAL A 204 -1.07 15.46 -6.69
N LEU A 205 -1.67 16.63 -6.91
CA LEU A 205 -2.25 16.99 -8.20
C LEU A 205 -1.20 17.15 -9.30
N THR A 206 -0.09 17.85 -9.02
CA THR A 206 1.03 17.91 -9.96
C THR A 206 1.57 16.51 -10.24
N PHE A 207 1.66 15.62 -9.23
CA PHE A 207 2.11 14.25 -9.44
C PHE A 207 1.17 13.46 -10.36
N SER A 208 -0.15 13.53 -10.12
CA SER A 208 -1.14 12.86 -10.97
C SER A 208 -1.09 13.38 -12.42
N ALA A 209 -0.92 14.69 -12.61
CA ALA A 209 -0.85 15.31 -13.94
C ALA A 209 0.46 14.98 -14.69
N ASP A 210 1.59 15.05 -14.01
CA ASP A 210 2.90 14.70 -14.57
C ASP A 210 2.97 13.23 -14.98
N ALA A 211 2.50 12.33 -14.10
CA ALA A 211 2.50 10.89 -14.38
C ALA A 211 1.48 10.50 -15.46
N ALA A 212 0.32 11.17 -15.53
CA ALA A 212 -0.67 10.92 -16.58
C ALA A 212 -0.05 11.08 -17.98
N LEU A 213 0.72 12.15 -18.22
CA LEU A 213 1.42 12.31 -19.49
C LEU A 213 2.62 11.36 -19.59
N ASN A 214 3.54 11.41 -18.64
CA ASN A 214 4.85 10.78 -18.80
C ASN A 214 4.83 9.24 -18.73
N GLU A 215 3.84 8.66 -18.06
CA GLU A 215 3.74 7.21 -17.85
C GLU A 215 2.61 6.57 -18.67
N MET A 216 1.58 7.33 -19.04
CA MET A 216 0.39 6.83 -19.75
C MET A 216 0.11 7.57 -21.08
N GLY A 217 0.81 8.66 -21.38
CA GLY A 217 0.58 9.47 -22.58
C GLY A 217 -0.76 10.21 -22.57
N LEU A 218 -1.31 10.54 -21.39
CA LEU A 218 -2.58 11.25 -21.29
C LEU A 218 -2.32 12.75 -21.07
N THR A 219 -2.56 13.57 -22.10
CA THR A 219 -2.48 15.02 -21.93
C THR A 219 -3.66 15.53 -21.10
N ASN A 220 -3.44 16.65 -20.41
CA ASN A 220 -4.38 17.18 -19.43
C ASN A 220 -4.34 18.70 -19.38
N ARG A 221 -5.22 19.28 -18.56
CA ARG A 221 -5.38 20.74 -18.46
C ARG A 221 -4.11 21.52 -18.08
N PHE A 222 -3.10 20.86 -17.52
CA PHE A 222 -1.82 21.48 -17.16
C PHE A 222 -0.71 21.19 -18.18
N ILE A 223 -0.72 20.01 -18.81
CA ILE A 223 0.23 19.62 -19.85
C ILE A 223 -0.55 19.17 -21.08
N VAL A 224 -0.65 20.08 -22.06
CA VAL A 224 -1.56 19.97 -23.22
C VAL A 224 -0.86 19.54 -24.51
N THR A 225 0.37 19.04 -24.39
CA THR A 225 1.18 18.60 -25.52
C THR A 225 1.70 17.21 -25.21
N GLU A 226 1.55 16.30 -26.17
CA GLU A 226 2.05 14.94 -26.09
C GLU A 226 3.59 14.83 -26.03
N ASN A 227 4.05 13.70 -25.52
CA ASN A 227 5.44 13.28 -25.66
C ASN A 227 5.68 12.76 -27.09
N ASP A 228 6.56 13.44 -27.84
CA ASP A 228 6.92 13.04 -29.20
C ASP A 228 7.93 11.87 -29.15
N PRO A 229 7.64 10.71 -29.77
CA PRO A 229 8.56 9.58 -29.80
C PRO A 229 9.96 10.01 -30.27
N ASN A 230 10.95 9.84 -29.41
CA ASN A 230 12.34 10.22 -29.66
C ASN A 230 12.59 11.69 -30.10
N GLY A 231 11.64 12.60 -29.88
CA GLY A 231 11.73 13.99 -30.33
C GLY A 231 11.94 14.13 -31.84
N ASP A 232 11.34 13.24 -32.64
CA ASP A 232 11.62 13.10 -34.08
C ASP A 232 11.27 14.35 -34.91
N ASP A 233 12.11 14.64 -35.92
CA ASP A 233 11.87 15.63 -36.98
C ASP A 233 12.05 14.97 -38.37
N PRO A 234 11.02 14.89 -39.24
CA PRO A 234 9.67 15.44 -39.04
C PRO A 234 8.86 14.63 -38.03
N PRO A 235 7.91 15.27 -37.33
CA PRO A 235 7.21 14.68 -36.19
C PRO A 235 6.44 13.43 -36.61
N THR A 236 6.73 12.31 -35.95
CA THR A 236 5.93 11.07 -36.04
C THR A 236 4.63 11.20 -35.27
N LEU A 237 4.52 12.21 -34.38
CA LEU A 237 3.31 12.54 -33.65
C LEU A 237 2.06 12.62 -34.52
N GLY A 238 2.11 13.19 -35.74
CA GLY A 238 0.93 13.24 -36.62
C GLY A 238 0.42 11.88 -37.12
N GLU A 239 1.25 10.83 -37.05
CA GLU A 239 0.90 9.44 -37.37
C GLU A 239 0.57 8.61 -36.11
N CYS A 240 1.05 9.06 -34.95
CA CYS A 240 1.03 8.35 -33.67
C CYS A 240 0.01 8.92 -32.68
N ASP A 241 -0.41 10.17 -32.86
CA ASP A 241 -1.48 10.81 -32.13
C ASP A 241 -2.67 11.02 -33.08
N THR A 242 -3.80 10.44 -32.68
CA THR A 242 -5.05 10.48 -33.45
C THR A 242 -6.22 10.99 -32.62
N VAL A 243 -5.99 11.30 -31.35
CA VAL A 243 -6.98 11.86 -30.43
C VAL A 243 -6.70 13.37 -30.34
N ALA A 244 -7.69 14.15 -29.93
CA ALA A 244 -7.52 15.60 -29.87
C ALA A 244 -7.14 16.03 -28.45
N ASP A 245 -6.02 16.74 -28.33
CA ASP A 245 -5.56 17.30 -27.07
C ASP A 245 -6.44 18.47 -26.55
N PRO A 246 -6.57 18.62 -25.22
CA PRO A 246 -6.21 17.62 -24.23
C PRO A 246 -7.23 16.47 -24.18
N GLU A 247 -6.79 15.22 -24.02
CA GLU A 247 -7.72 14.09 -23.93
C GLU A 247 -8.44 14.02 -22.59
N ASP A 248 -7.76 14.42 -21.50
CA ASP A 248 -8.37 14.48 -20.19
C ASP A 248 -9.38 15.62 -20.08
N GLY A 249 -10.65 15.27 -20.32
CA GLY A 249 -11.81 16.16 -20.19
C GLY A 249 -12.65 15.90 -18.93
N PRO A 250 -13.49 16.88 -18.53
CA PRO A 250 -14.36 16.73 -17.38
C PRO A 250 -15.46 15.69 -17.64
N ASP A 251 -15.74 14.88 -16.63
CA ASP A 251 -16.86 13.94 -16.62
C ASP A 251 -18.20 14.61 -16.20
N ILE A 252 -19.21 13.80 -15.91
CA ILE A 252 -20.54 14.27 -15.50
C ILE A 252 -20.54 15.06 -14.18
N ASP A 253 -19.55 14.82 -13.32
CA ASP A 253 -19.34 15.51 -12.05
C ASP A 253 -18.42 16.74 -12.21
N GLY A 254 -17.95 17.01 -13.43
CA GLY A 254 -17.02 18.09 -13.74
C GLY A 254 -15.58 17.80 -13.32
N LEU A 255 -15.26 16.53 -13.02
CA LEU A 255 -13.92 16.10 -12.61
C LEU A 255 -13.17 15.48 -13.78
N HIS A 256 -11.89 15.77 -13.86
CA HIS A 256 -10.98 15.16 -14.83
C HIS A 256 -10.40 13.84 -14.29
N PHE A 257 -9.79 13.03 -15.15
CA PHE A 257 -9.06 11.82 -14.76
C PHE A 257 -8.02 12.11 -13.67
N ILE A 258 -7.22 13.17 -13.85
CA ILE A 258 -6.20 13.54 -12.86
C ILE A 258 -6.81 13.91 -11.50
N ASP A 259 -8.01 14.49 -11.45
CA ASP A 259 -8.69 14.82 -10.19
C ASP A 259 -9.13 13.56 -9.45
N HIS A 260 -9.64 12.56 -10.17
CA HIS A 260 -10.01 11.27 -9.60
C HIS A 260 -8.79 10.53 -9.05
N VAL A 261 -7.70 10.47 -9.82
CA VAL A 261 -6.44 9.86 -9.38
C VAL A 261 -5.88 10.59 -8.16
N THR A 262 -5.89 11.93 -8.15
CA THR A 262 -5.50 12.73 -6.99
C THR A 262 -6.38 12.43 -5.78
N ASN A 263 -7.71 12.32 -5.93
CA ASN A 263 -8.60 12.00 -4.80
C ASN A 263 -8.28 10.63 -4.18
N PHE A 264 -7.96 9.63 -4.99
CA PHE A 264 -7.52 8.33 -4.48
C PHE A 264 -6.23 8.47 -3.66
N GLN A 265 -5.18 9.05 -4.24
CA GLN A 265 -3.87 9.20 -3.59
C GLN A 265 -3.93 10.09 -2.34
N ARG A 266 -4.77 11.14 -2.37
CA ARG A 266 -4.97 12.09 -1.25
C ARG A 266 -5.63 11.42 -0.06
N PHE A 267 -6.59 10.53 -0.29
CA PHE A 267 -7.34 9.85 0.77
C PHE A 267 -6.85 8.43 1.07
N LEU A 268 -5.75 8.01 0.46
CA LEU A 268 -5.12 6.71 0.71
C LEU A 268 -4.42 6.71 2.07
N ALA A 269 -4.73 5.72 2.91
CA ALA A 269 -4.17 5.63 4.25
C ALA A 269 -2.64 5.48 4.25
N PRO A 270 -1.94 5.98 5.29
CA PRO A 270 -0.55 5.64 5.50
C PRO A 270 -0.44 4.14 5.86
N PRO A 271 0.68 3.48 5.53
CA PRO A 271 0.92 2.11 5.99
C PRO A 271 0.86 2.02 7.53
N PRO A 272 0.24 0.96 8.08
CA PRO A 272 0.17 0.74 9.53
C PRO A 272 1.53 0.34 10.11
N GLN A 273 1.66 0.38 11.44
CA GLN A 273 2.86 -0.05 12.14
C GLN A 273 2.49 -0.74 13.45
N THR A 274 2.78 -2.04 13.54
CA THR A 274 2.49 -2.83 14.73
C THR A 274 3.71 -3.64 15.17
N PRO A 275 4.21 -3.49 16.41
CA PRO A 275 3.71 -2.59 17.47
C PRO A 275 3.89 -1.11 17.13
N ARG A 276 2.98 -0.26 17.65
CA ARG A 276 2.94 1.19 17.33
C ARG A 276 4.14 1.98 17.87
N SER A 277 4.81 1.46 18.90
CA SER A 277 6.00 2.07 19.50
C SER A 277 6.74 1.10 20.42
N GLY A 278 7.92 1.51 20.89
CA GLY A 278 8.60 0.86 22.03
C GLY A 278 9.56 -0.28 21.65
N MET A 279 9.71 -0.59 20.37
CA MET A 279 10.64 -1.61 19.91
C MET A 279 12.10 -1.21 20.18
N THR A 280 12.91 -2.13 20.70
CA THR A 280 14.34 -1.86 20.94
C THR A 280 15.08 -1.56 19.63
N GLY A 281 14.63 -2.17 18.53
CA GLY A 281 15.18 -1.93 17.18
C GLY A 281 15.13 -0.47 16.73
N GLU A 282 14.06 0.26 17.07
CA GLU A 282 13.92 1.69 16.76
C GLU A 282 14.95 2.51 17.52
N SER A 283 15.20 2.18 18.80
CA SER A 283 16.22 2.85 19.60
C SER A 283 17.63 2.63 19.04
N ILE A 284 17.93 1.41 18.58
CA ILE A 284 19.21 1.10 17.93
C ILE A 284 19.33 1.83 16.59
N PHE A 285 18.27 1.83 15.78
CA PHE A 285 18.18 2.54 14.50
C PHE A 285 18.52 4.04 14.65
N ASN A 286 17.98 4.67 15.69
CA ASN A 286 18.29 6.06 16.03
C ASN A 286 19.76 6.22 16.46
N ALA A 287 20.25 5.31 17.31
CA ALA A 287 21.60 5.41 17.88
C ALA A 287 22.73 5.19 16.86
N ILE A 288 22.48 4.41 15.79
CA ILE A 288 23.48 4.14 14.73
C ILE A 288 23.45 5.16 13.59
N GLY A 289 22.60 6.20 13.67
CA GLY A 289 22.55 7.30 12.69
C GLY A 289 21.64 7.06 11.49
N CYS A 290 20.81 6.00 11.47
CA CYS A 290 19.85 5.83 10.38
C CYS A 290 18.81 6.97 10.37
N ALA A 291 18.42 7.44 11.55
CA ALA A 291 17.48 8.53 11.74
C ALA A 291 18.03 9.92 11.40
N ASP A 292 19.30 10.04 11.00
CA ASP A 292 19.87 11.32 10.53
C ASP A 292 19.27 11.75 9.17
N CYS A 293 18.77 10.78 8.40
CA CYS A 293 18.00 11.00 7.16
C CYS A 293 16.58 10.43 7.30
N HIS A 294 16.43 9.24 7.88
CA HIS A 294 15.14 8.59 8.09
C HIS A 294 14.45 9.08 9.38
N ILE A 295 14.19 10.38 9.47
CA ILE A 295 13.63 10.98 10.69
C ILE A 295 12.24 10.38 11.00
N PRO A 296 11.92 10.06 12.27
CA PRO A 296 10.74 9.25 12.58
C PRO A 296 9.40 9.84 12.16
N GLN A 297 9.19 11.14 12.40
CA GLN A 297 7.87 11.73 12.25
C GLN A 297 7.85 13.22 11.91
N PHE A 298 6.80 13.62 11.21
CA PHE A 298 6.34 14.99 11.05
C PHE A 298 4.91 15.15 11.59
N MET A 299 4.42 16.39 11.61
CA MET A 299 3.00 16.70 11.78
C MET A 299 2.48 17.36 10.51
N THR A 300 1.27 17.00 10.08
CA THR A 300 0.59 17.77 9.04
C THR A 300 0.16 19.14 9.57
N SER A 301 0.02 20.09 8.65
CA SER A 301 -0.45 21.44 8.94
C SER A 301 -1.80 21.42 9.66
N ASN A 302 -2.01 22.40 10.53
CA ASN A 302 -3.29 22.68 11.16
C ASN A 302 -4.13 23.72 10.37
N ASP A 303 -3.86 23.89 9.08
CA ASP A 303 -4.64 24.77 8.20
C ASP A 303 -6.11 24.30 8.12
N PRO A 304 -7.11 25.16 8.45
CA PRO A 304 -8.53 24.80 8.35
C PRO A 304 -9.02 24.54 6.92
N GLY A 305 -8.23 24.84 5.88
CA GLY A 305 -8.51 24.45 4.50
C GLY A 305 -8.24 22.97 4.19
N LEU A 306 -7.50 22.27 5.04
CA LEU A 306 -7.29 20.83 4.93
C LEU A 306 -8.49 20.04 5.47
N GLU A 307 -8.73 18.88 4.89
CA GLU A 307 -9.72 17.91 5.36
C GLU A 307 -9.37 17.41 6.78
N ASP A 308 -10.38 17.24 7.64
CA ASP A 308 -10.19 16.80 9.04
C ASP A 308 -9.46 15.45 9.17
N ALA A 309 -9.59 14.57 8.17
CA ALA A 309 -8.88 13.29 8.11
C ALA A 309 -7.36 13.45 7.89
N ILE A 310 -6.91 14.58 7.33
CA ILE A 310 -5.50 14.86 6.99
C ILE A 310 -4.89 15.91 7.94
N ARG A 311 -5.70 16.85 8.42
CA ARG A 311 -5.28 18.01 9.22
C ARG A 311 -4.80 17.62 10.63
N ASN A 312 -3.69 18.21 11.07
CA ASN A 312 -3.10 18.02 12.40
C ASN A 312 -2.94 16.53 12.78
N LYS A 313 -2.37 15.75 11.87
CA LYS A 313 -2.12 14.31 12.01
C LYS A 313 -0.62 14.04 12.11
N PRO A 314 -0.20 13.06 12.93
CA PRO A 314 1.17 12.58 12.90
C PRO A 314 1.45 11.84 11.59
N VAL A 315 2.67 12.00 11.06
CA VAL A 315 3.14 11.35 9.84
C VAL A 315 4.43 10.59 10.15
N ARG A 316 4.31 9.30 10.50
CA ARG A 316 5.45 8.44 10.87
C ARG A 316 6.07 7.77 9.65
N ALA A 317 6.55 8.57 8.70
CA ALA A 317 7.06 8.09 7.41
C ALA A 317 8.51 7.57 7.46
N TYR A 318 9.27 7.90 8.52
CA TYR A 318 10.70 7.59 8.61
C TYR A 318 11.50 8.12 7.40
N SER A 319 11.36 9.41 7.13
CA SER A 319 11.97 10.12 6.01
C SER A 319 11.93 11.62 6.29
N ASP A 320 13.02 12.33 5.98
CA ASP A 320 13.08 13.78 5.97
C ASP A 320 12.60 14.42 4.66
N PHE A 321 12.35 13.60 3.62
CA PHE A 321 12.00 14.02 2.26
C PHE A 321 13.06 14.93 1.59
N LEU A 322 14.32 14.85 2.03
CA LEU A 322 15.44 15.61 1.47
C LEU A 322 16.24 14.77 0.48
N LEU A 323 17.02 15.46 -0.36
CA LEU A 323 18.02 14.88 -1.24
C LEU A 323 19.32 14.65 -0.48
N HIS A 324 19.90 13.45 -0.64
CA HIS A 324 21.19 13.08 -0.07
C HIS A 324 22.12 12.48 -1.11
N ASP A 325 23.42 12.77 -1.00
CA ASP A 325 24.45 12.16 -1.84
C ASP A 325 24.64 10.69 -1.47
N MET A 326 24.17 9.80 -2.34
CA MET A 326 24.27 8.35 -2.16
C MET A 326 25.61 7.78 -2.68
N GLY A 327 26.57 8.64 -3.05
CA GLY A 327 27.89 8.23 -3.51
C GLY A 327 27.81 7.36 -4.76
N THR A 328 28.50 6.22 -4.77
CA THR A 328 28.42 5.28 -5.91
C THR A 328 27.07 4.56 -6.04
N LEU A 329 26.11 4.79 -5.13
CA LEU A 329 24.71 4.37 -5.27
C LEU A 329 23.86 5.45 -5.99
N GLY A 330 24.44 6.58 -6.38
CA GLY A 330 23.79 7.53 -7.28
C GLY A 330 23.29 6.89 -8.58
N ASP A 331 22.24 7.45 -9.17
CA ASP A 331 21.63 6.94 -10.40
C ASP A 331 22.22 7.56 -11.68
N GLY A 332 23.10 8.55 -11.56
CA GLY A 332 23.78 9.20 -12.68
C GLY A 332 22.93 10.27 -13.40
N ILE A 333 21.69 10.50 -12.97
CA ILE A 333 20.74 11.38 -13.66
C ILE A 333 20.61 12.69 -12.89
N GLU A 334 20.80 13.83 -13.54
CA GLU A 334 20.39 15.12 -12.95
C GLU A 334 18.92 15.39 -13.24
N GLN A 335 18.21 15.94 -12.26
CA GLN A 335 16.81 16.33 -12.45
C GLN A 335 16.51 17.58 -11.61
N GLY A 336 16.31 18.71 -12.29
CA GLY A 336 16.13 20.00 -11.63
C GLY A 336 17.35 20.35 -10.77
N MET A 337 17.13 20.56 -9.48
CA MET A 337 18.20 20.89 -8.51
C MET A 337 18.96 19.67 -7.97
N ALA A 338 18.50 18.46 -8.30
CA ALA A 338 19.10 17.21 -7.82
C ALA A 338 20.21 16.74 -8.75
N GLY A 339 21.43 16.62 -8.22
CA GLY A 339 22.61 16.17 -8.93
C GLY A 339 22.62 14.66 -9.20
N VAL A 340 23.65 14.21 -9.94
CA VAL A 340 23.80 12.81 -10.41
C VAL A 340 23.89 11.76 -9.30
N ARG A 341 24.30 12.15 -8.08
CA ARG A 341 24.38 11.24 -6.93
C ARG A 341 23.26 11.40 -5.90
N GLU A 342 22.43 12.43 -6.07
CA GLU A 342 21.44 12.80 -5.07
C GLU A 342 20.15 12.00 -5.26
N LEU A 343 19.65 11.38 -4.19
CA LEU A 343 18.35 10.72 -4.16
C LEU A 343 17.59 11.15 -2.91
N ARG A 344 16.26 11.16 -3.02
CA ARG A 344 15.37 11.40 -1.89
C ARG A 344 15.51 10.27 -0.87
N THR A 345 15.57 10.61 0.42
CA THR A 345 15.33 9.65 1.50
C THR A 345 13.92 9.07 1.37
N THR A 346 13.76 7.86 0.85
CA THR A 346 12.41 7.30 0.69
C THR A 346 11.78 6.93 2.04
N PRO A 347 10.47 7.17 2.25
CA PRO A 347 9.75 6.68 3.42
C PRO A 347 9.97 5.18 3.65
N LEU A 348 10.21 4.81 4.91
CA LEU A 348 10.33 3.41 5.33
C LEU A 348 9.00 2.82 5.77
N TRP A 349 7.94 3.62 5.96
CA TRP A 349 6.61 3.06 6.18
C TRP A 349 6.19 2.15 5.00
N GLY A 350 5.53 1.03 5.28
CA GLY A 350 5.20 0.04 4.24
C GLY A 350 6.40 -0.76 3.70
N LEU A 351 7.60 -0.65 4.28
CA LEU A 351 8.79 -1.40 3.86
C LEU A 351 8.55 -2.92 3.82
N ARG A 352 7.74 -3.43 4.74
CA ARG A 352 7.37 -4.85 4.84
C ARG A 352 7.04 -5.50 3.49
N MET A 353 6.18 -4.84 2.72
CA MET A 353 5.63 -5.37 1.46
C MET A 353 6.45 -5.00 0.22
N ARG A 354 7.58 -4.30 0.40
CA ARG A 354 8.43 -3.86 -0.72
C ARG A 354 9.37 -4.97 -1.16
N ASP A 355 9.17 -5.43 -2.38
CA ASP A 355 10.11 -6.22 -3.17
C ASP A 355 9.93 -5.81 -4.63
N PRO A 356 10.94 -5.22 -5.28
CA PRO A 356 12.34 -5.05 -4.87
C PRO A 356 12.64 -3.79 -4.03
N LEU A 357 13.90 -3.66 -3.57
CA LEU A 357 14.46 -2.52 -2.83
C LEU A 357 15.61 -1.86 -3.59
N ILE A 358 15.99 -0.65 -3.12
CA ILE A 358 16.89 0.29 -3.77
C ILE A 358 16.26 0.87 -5.05
N HIS A 359 16.62 2.10 -5.40
CA HIS A 359 15.97 2.86 -6.48
C HIS A 359 15.97 2.15 -7.83
N ASP A 360 16.92 1.27 -8.09
CA ASP A 360 17.07 0.54 -9.37
C ASP A 360 16.71 -0.94 -9.27
N ALA A 361 15.98 -1.34 -8.22
CA ALA A 361 15.53 -2.71 -8.00
C ALA A 361 16.66 -3.76 -7.82
N ARG A 362 17.91 -3.35 -7.57
CA ARG A 362 19.05 -4.30 -7.49
C ARG A 362 18.97 -5.31 -6.34
N VAL A 363 18.10 -5.08 -5.35
CA VAL A 363 17.90 -5.99 -4.21
C VAL A 363 16.49 -6.57 -4.28
N THR A 364 16.36 -7.84 -4.66
CA THR A 364 15.06 -8.49 -4.89
C THR A 364 15.00 -9.91 -4.30
N GLY A 365 13.80 -10.35 -3.94
CA GLY A 365 13.53 -11.70 -3.44
C GLY A 365 14.05 -11.96 -2.03
N GLY A 366 14.18 -13.24 -1.69
CA GLY A 366 14.63 -13.70 -0.37
C GLY A 366 13.62 -13.43 0.75
N THR A 367 14.05 -13.69 1.99
CA THR A 367 13.28 -13.28 3.17
C THR A 367 13.38 -11.77 3.36
N PHE A 368 12.38 -11.15 4.00
CA PHE A 368 12.42 -9.73 4.37
C PHE A 368 13.75 -9.35 5.03
N ALA A 369 14.18 -10.10 6.04
CA ALA A 369 15.43 -9.87 6.75
C ALA A 369 16.65 -9.86 5.82
N SER A 370 16.75 -10.82 4.90
CA SER A 370 17.87 -10.88 3.95
C SER A 370 17.86 -9.72 2.96
N ARG A 371 16.67 -9.34 2.48
CA ARG A 371 16.45 -8.26 1.52
C ARG A 371 16.79 -6.90 2.13
N VAL A 372 16.27 -6.61 3.32
CA VAL A 372 16.56 -5.35 4.05
C VAL A 372 18.02 -5.28 4.48
N THR A 373 18.62 -6.38 4.95
CA THR A 373 20.06 -6.40 5.28
C THR A 373 20.92 -6.05 4.07
N ALA A 374 20.60 -6.60 2.90
CA ALA A 374 21.31 -6.27 1.66
C ALA A 374 21.11 -4.80 1.26
N ALA A 375 19.90 -4.25 1.38
CA ALA A 375 19.62 -2.84 1.12
C ALA A 375 20.39 -1.90 2.07
N ILE A 376 20.45 -2.21 3.37
CA ILE A 376 21.27 -1.46 4.34
C ILE A 376 22.76 -1.53 3.93
N GLY A 377 23.23 -2.68 3.45
CA GLY A 377 24.59 -2.83 2.93
C GLY A 377 24.93 -1.85 1.80
N TRP A 378 23.97 -1.54 0.92
CA TRP A 378 24.15 -0.57 -0.17
C TRP A 378 24.28 0.89 0.32
N HIS A 379 23.90 1.19 1.56
CA HIS A 379 24.17 2.51 2.14
C HIS A 379 25.66 2.68 2.50
N ASN A 380 26.38 1.57 2.74
CA ASN A 380 27.81 1.53 3.09
C ASN A 380 28.74 1.50 1.86
N VAL A 381 28.43 2.30 0.84
CA VAL A 381 29.26 2.43 -0.37
C VAL A 381 30.14 3.69 -0.32
N PRO A 382 31.24 3.75 -1.08
CA PRO A 382 32.10 4.93 -1.10
C PRO A 382 31.35 6.21 -1.46
N PHE A 383 31.74 7.30 -0.81
CA PHE A 383 31.22 8.66 -1.03
C PHE A 383 29.74 8.89 -0.63
N SER A 384 29.07 7.87 -0.09
CA SER A 384 27.70 7.98 0.40
C SER A 384 27.67 8.71 1.75
N GLU A 385 26.75 9.66 1.91
CA GLU A 385 26.44 10.27 3.21
C GLU A 385 25.96 9.22 4.23
N ALA A 386 25.28 8.18 3.76
CA ALA A 386 24.78 7.09 4.61
C ALA A 386 25.85 6.05 4.98
N GLN A 387 27.10 6.22 4.50
CA GLN A 387 28.19 5.27 4.76
C GLN A 387 28.43 5.03 6.27
N PRO A 388 28.48 6.06 7.14
CA PRO A 388 28.68 5.87 8.57
C PRO A 388 27.57 5.02 9.20
N ALA A 389 26.30 5.27 8.86
CA ALA A 389 25.16 4.51 9.38
C ALA A 389 25.19 3.04 8.91
N GLY A 390 25.47 2.83 7.61
CA GLY A 390 25.62 1.47 7.06
C GLY A 390 26.78 0.70 7.69
N ALA A 391 27.90 1.37 7.97
CA ALA A 391 29.04 0.78 8.68
C ALA A 391 28.73 0.48 10.16
N ALA A 392 27.99 1.37 10.83
CA ALA A 392 27.55 1.17 12.21
C ALA A 392 26.60 -0.03 12.33
N PHE A 393 25.62 -0.17 11.42
CA PHE A 393 24.78 -1.36 11.35
C PHE A 393 25.61 -2.63 11.12
N ALA A 394 26.57 -2.61 10.20
CA ALA A 394 27.43 -3.76 9.93
C ALA A 394 28.24 -4.20 11.17
N ALA A 395 28.59 -3.26 12.05
CA ALA A 395 29.34 -3.51 13.29
C ALA A 395 28.48 -4.01 14.47
N LEU A 396 27.15 -3.93 14.38
CA LEU A 396 26.25 -4.45 15.40
C LEU A 396 26.39 -5.97 15.62
N SER A 397 26.06 -6.42 16.83
CA SER A 397 25.88 -7.84 17.12
C SER A 397 24.72 -8.41 16.29
N GLN A 398 24.70 -9.73 16.06
CA GLN A 398 23.59 -10.33 15.31
C GLN A 398 22.24 -10.09 16.00
N ALA A 399 22.19 -10.19 17.34
CA ALA A 399 20.98 -9.93 18.10
C ALA A 399 20.46 -8.48 17.94
N ASP A 400 21.36 -7.50 17.86
CA ASP A 400 20.98 -6.10 17.65
C ASP A 400 20.53 -5.86 16.20
N LYS A 401 21.17 -6.51 15.22
CA LYS A 401 20.73 -6.49 13.82
C LYS A 401 19.33 -7.06 13.68
N ASP A 402 19.05 -8.20 14.33
CA ASP A 402 17.75 -8.85 14.30
C ASP A 402 16.66 -7.93 14.88
N LYS A 403 16.97 -7.18 15.95
CA LYS A 403 16.06 -6.17 16.52
C LYS A 403 15.78 -5.01 15.57
N VAL A 404 16.81 -4.45 14.92
CA VAL A 404 16.61 -3.39 13.92
C VAL A 404 15.77 -3.90 12.74
N ILE A 405 16.04 -5.13 12.29
CA ILE A 405 15.26 -5.76 11.22
C ILE A 405 13.80 -5.98 11.66
N ALA A 406 13.55 -6.45 12.88
CA ALA A 406 12.19 -6.61 13.40
C ALA A 406 11.44 -5.28 13.47
N PHE A 407 12.11 -4.19 13.87
CA PHE A 407 11.54 -2.85 13.80
C PHE A 407 11.22 -2.43 12.36
N LEU A 408 12.11 -2.66 11.41
CA LEU A 408 11.83 -2.37 10.01
C LEU A 408 10.69 -3.24 9.44
N ASP A 409 10.53 -4.45 9.95
CA ASP A 409 9.49 -5.43 9.59
C ASP A 409 8.09 -5.02 10.10
N SER A 410 8.03 -4.22 11.19
CA SER A 410 6.77 -3.66 11.69
C SER A 410 6.26 -2.50 10.83
N LEU A 411 7.12 -1.85 10.05
CA LEU A 411 6.76 -0.75 9.16
C LEU A 411 5.96 -1.27 7.95
N GLY A 412 4.63 -1.17 8.03
CA GLY A 412 3.69 -1.77 7.08
C GLY A 412 2.96 -3.00 7.58
N ARG A 413 2.96 -3.26 8.90
CA ARG A 413 2.24 -4.39 9.51
C ARG A 413 0.99 -3.88 10.22
N ALA A 414 -0.18 -4.37 9.80
CA ALA A 414 -1.45 -4.09 10.48
C ALA A 414 -1.52 -4.83 11.82
N GLU A 415 -2.40 -4.38 12.71
CA GLU A 415 -2.72 -5.16 13.90
C GLU A 415 -3.25 -6.54 13.49
N PHE A 416 -2.89 -7.56 14.27
CA PHE A 416 -3.22 -8.97 14.06
C PHE A 416 -2.65 -9.66 12.82
N ASP A 417 -2.11 -8.94 11.84
CA ASP A 417 -1.46 -9.47 10.62
C ASP A 417 -0.08 -10.08 10.95
N ALA A 418 -0.09 -11.30 11.48
CA ALA A 418 1.06 -12.00 12.04
C ALA A 418 1.98 -12.56 10.95
N ASP A 419 1.39 -13.10 9.87
CA ASP A 419 2.16 -13.55 8.71
C ASP A 419 2.59 -12.35 7.84
N GLY A 420 1.85 -11.24 7.94
CA GLY A 420 2.19 -9.98 7.32
C GLY A 420 1.85 -9.88 5.85
N ASN A 421 0.83 -10.60 5.41
CA ASN A 421 0.37 -10.62 4.02
C ASN A 421 -0.63 -9.49 3.70
N ASN A 422 -0.93 -8.61 4.68
CA ASN A 422 -1.89 -7.50 4.61
C ASN A 422 -3.36 -7.96 4.50
N LEU A 423 -3.66 -9.17 4.97
CA LEU A 423 -4.98 -9.75 5.26
C LEU A 423 -4.95 -10.29 6.69
N ILE A 424 -6.09 -10.27 7.37
CA ILE A 424 -6.22 -10.80 8.73
C ILE A 424 -7.16 -11.99 8.63
N ASP A 425 -6.63 -13.19 8.46
CA ASP A 425 -7.40 -14.38 8.07
C ASP A 425 -7.20 -15.58 9.03
N GLU A 426 -7.61 -16.78 8.60
CA GLU A 426 -7.53 -18.00 9.43
C GLU A 426 -6.11 -18.28 9.93
N ALA A 427 -5.08 -17.92 9.16
CA ALA A 427 -3.69 -18.04 9.59
C ALA A 427 -3.41 -17.16 10.82
N ASP A 428 -3.85 -15.91 10.77
CA ASP A 428 -3.70 -14.95 11.87
C ASP A 428 -4.54 -15.32 13.09
N PHE A 429 -5.70 -15.94 12.89
CA PHE A 429 -6.50 -16.45 14.00
C PHE A 429 -5.77 -17.57 14.76
N ALA A 430 -5.10 -18.47 14.04
CA ALA A 430 -4.32 -19.53 14.66
C ALA A 430 -3.15 -18.96 15.49
N ASP A 431 -2.48 -17.93 14.98
CA ASP A 431 -1.40 -17.22 15.69
C ASP A 431 -1.93 -16.43 16.90
N PHE A 432 -3.07 -15.73 16.74
CA PHE A 432 -3.75 -15.02 17.82
C PHE A 432 -4.07 -15.98 18.99
N VAL A 433 -4.67 -17.14 18.71
CA VAL A 433 -4.99 -18.15 19.73
C VAL A 433 -3.73 -18.70 20.41
N ALA A 434 -2.62 -18.81 19.70
CA ALA A 434 -1.34 -19.24 20.28
C ALA A 434 -0.74 -18.20 21.24
N CYS A 435 -1.00 -16.92 20.97
CA CYS A 435 -0.61 -15.79 21.82
C CYS A 435 -1.62 -15.49 22.93
N PHE A 436 -2.86 -15.97 22.81
CA PHE A 436 -3.91 -15.77 23.81
C PHE A 436 -3.54 -16.47 25.12
N THR A 437 -3.16 -15.65 26.10
CA THR A 437 -2.56 -16.13 27.34
C THR A 437 -3.32 -15.65 28.58
N GLY A 438 -4.25 -14.71 28.42
CA GLY A 438 -4.92 -14.02 29.51
C GLY A 438 -3.96 -13.11 30.29
N PRO A 439 -4.35 -12.63 31.49
CA PRO A 439 -3.77 -11.41 32.08
C PRO A 439 -2.41 -11.60 32.79
N THR A 440 -1.58 -12.54 32.34
CA THR A 440 -0.48 -13.10 33.17
C THR A 440 0.92 -13.14 32.56
N PRO A 441 1.15 -13.32 31.25
CA PRO A 441 2.44 -12.98 30.66
C PRO A 441 2.52 -11.49 30.34
N THR A 442 3.75 -11.01 30.19
CA THR A 442 4.05 -9.65 29.76
C THR A 442 4.85 -9.73 28.47
N TYR A 443 4.19 -9.61 27.32
CA TYR A 443 4.82 -9.33 26.05
C TYR A 443 5.42 -7.94 26.07
N THR A 444 6.56 -7.82 25.42
CA THR A 444 7.19 -6.55 25.09
C THR A 444 6.97 -6.27 23.60
N PRO A 445 7.15 -5.03 23.13
CA PRO A 445 7.11 -4.73 21.70
C PRO A 445 8.14 -5.49 20.83
N ASP A 446 9.12 -6.17 21.44
CA ASP A 446 10.07 -7.02 20.71
C ASP A 446 9.59 -8.49 20.59
N ASP A 447 8.51 -8.88 21.27
CA ASP A 447 7.98 -10.24 21.25
C ASP A 447 7.05 -10.47 20.05
N PRO A 448 7.05 -11.67 19.42
CA PRO A 448 6.20 -11.94 18.25
C PRO A 448 4.71 -11.72 18.49
N CYS A 449 4.21 -11.99 19.70
CA CYS A 449 2.80 -11.83 20.05
C CYS A 449 2.35 -10.38 20.18
N SER A 450 3.27 -9.41 20.18
CA SER A 450 2.94 -7.99 20.27
C SER A 450 2.17 -7.45 19.06
N VAL A 451 2.07 -8.22 17.97
CA VAL A 451 1.17 -7.91 16.85
C VAL A 451 -0.31 -8.04 17.22
N HIS A 452 -0.60 -8.83 18.24
CA HIS A 452 -1.95 -9.10 18.74
C HIS A 452 -2.30 -8.34 20.02
N ASP A 453 -1.34 -7.64 20.64
CA ASP A 453 -1.48 -6.82 21.85
C ASP A 453 -1.76 -5.37 21.41
N ILE A 454 -3.03 -5.05 21.18
CA ILE A 454 -3.44 -3.80 20.52
C ILE A 454 -3.40 -2.61 21.48
N ASP A 455 -3.77 -2.82 22.74
CA ASP A 455 -3.76 -1.78 23.76
C ASP A 455 -2.39 -1.62 24.45
N GLN A 456 -1.43 -2.48 24.08
CA GLN A 456 -0.04 -2.45 24.52
C GLN A 456 0.11 -2.59 26.04
N ASP A 457 -0.79 -3.31 26.70
CA ASP A 457 -0.74 -3.55 28.14
C ASP A 457 0.18 -4.73 28.53
N GLY A 458 0.62 -5.49 27.53
CA GLY A 458 1.56 -6.57 27.64
C GLY A 458 0.92 -7.95 27.67
N ASP A 459 -0.38 -8.12 27.47
CA ASP A 459 -0.95 -9.44 27.26
C ASP A 459 -1.81 -9.53 25.99
N VAL A 460 -2.31 -10.72 25.71
CA VAL A 460 -3.26 -10.95 24.62
C VAL A 460 -4.44 -11.67 25.22
N ASP A 461 -5.56 -10.95 25.31
CA ASP A 461 -6.73 -11.39 26.05
C ASP A 461 -8.07 -11.02 25.38
N ASN A 462 -9.14 -10.93 26.18
CA ASN A 462 -10.47 -10.65 25.65
C ASN A 462 -10.63 -9.22 25.13
N ASP A 463 -9.83 -8.27 25.63
CA ASP A 463 -9.85 -6.90 25.16
C ASP A 463 -9.30 -6.83 23.73
N ASP A 464 -8.22 -7.54 23.41
CA ASP A 464 -7.71 -7.69 22.04
C ASP A 464 -8.65 -8.48 21.14
N TYR A 465 -9.28 -9.54 21.66
CA TYR A 465 -10.17 -10.40 20.88
C TYR A 465 -11.33 -9.60 20.28
N ALA A 466 -11.86 -8.61 20.99
CA ALA A 466 -12.91 -7.74 20.48
C ALA A 466 -12.45 -6.91 19.27
N PHE A 467 -11.17 -6.55 19.20
CA PHE A 467 -10.58 -5.86 18.06
C PHE A 467 -10.19 -6.83 16.94
N PHE A 468 -9.72 -8.04 17.27
CA PHE A 468 -9.46 -9.08 16.29
C PHE A 468 -10.72 -9.36 15.45
N LEU A 469 -11.89 -9.51 16.08
CA LEU A 469 -13.15 -9.74 15.37
C LEU A 469 -13.55 -8.60 14.43
N GLN A 470 -13.16 -7.36 14.74
CA GLN A 470 -13.39 -6.19 13.88
C GLN A 470 -12.41 -6.15 12.71
N ALA A 471 -11.16 -6.57 12.94
CA ALA A 471 -10.10 -6.59 11.94
C ALA A 471 -10.15 -7.82 11.02
N TYR A 472 -10.78 -8.91 11.45
CA TYR A 472 -10.81 -10.18 10.74
C TYR A 472 -11.48 -10.04 9.37
N GLU A 473 -10.73 -10.40 8.35
CA GLU A 473 -11.09 -10.39 6.94
C GLU A 473 -10.93 -11.80 6.39
N PRO A 474 -11.98 -12.65 6.45
CA PRO A 474 -11.90 -13.95 5.80
C PRO A 474 -11.53 -13.74 4.32
N VAL A 475 -10.78 -14.70 3.74
CA VAL A 475 -10.40 -14.70 2.31
C VAL A 475 -11.64 -14.64 1.37
N GLN A 476 -12.85 -14.79 1.91
CA GLN A 476 -14.16 -14.52 1.26
C GLN A 476 -15.07 -13.62 2.12
N GLY A 477 -14.55 -12.55 2.72
CA GLY A 477 -15.09 -12.01 3.96
C GLY A 477 -16.38 -11.20 3.97
N ASP A 478 -17.05 -10.93 2.86
CA ASP A 478 -18.36 -10.27 2.83
C ASP A 478 -19.09 -10.72 1.57
N CYS A 479 -19.50 -11.97 1.56
CA CYS A 479 -20.04 -12.62 0.38
C CYS A 479 -21.42 -12.06 -0.03
N ASN A 480 -22.16 -11.50 0.94
CA ASN A 480 -23.47 -10.88 0.73
C ASN A 480 -23.37 -9.36 0.43
N ASN A 481 -22.15 -8.80 0.42
CA ASN A 481 -21.81 -7.39 0.17
C ASN A 481 -22.60 -6.41 1.07
N ASN A 482 -22.89 -6.81 2.30
CA ASN A 482 -23.65 -5.99 3.24
C ASN A 482 -22.74 -5.07 4.09
N THR A 483 -21.44 -5.08 3.85
CA THR A 483 -20.38 -4.33 4.55
C THR A 483 -20.08 -4.81 5.98
N VAL A 484 -20.67 -5.92 6.40
CA VAL A 484 -20.38 -6.67 7.63
C VAL A 484 -19.64 -7.94 7.21
N ASN A 485 -18.58 -8.31 7.94
CA ASN A 485 -17.88 -9.53 7.55
C ASN A 485 -18.71 -10.79 7.88
N ASP A 486 -18.56 -11.82 7.05
CA ASP A 486 -19.26 -13.11 7.15
C ASP A 486 -19.21 -13.72 8.56
N LEU A 487 -18.06 -13.65 9.23
CA LEU A 487 -17.90 -14.16 10.60
C LEU A 487 -18.71 -13.35 11.61
N THR A 488 -18.75 -12.03 11.46
CA THR A 488 -19.57 -11.12 12.27
C THR A 488 -21.04 -11.36 12.01
N ASP A 489 -21.42 -11.67 10.77
CA ASP A 489 -22.79 -12.02 10.42
C ASP A 489 -23.24 -13.33 11.11
N ILE A 490 -22.37 -14.34 11.13
CA ILE A 490 -22.61 -15.60 11.84
C ILE A 490 -22.70 -15.36 13.36
N LEU A 491 -21.75 -14.61 13.94
CA LEU A 491 -21.68 -14.37 15.39
C LEU A 491 -22.86 -13.52 15.90
N ASN A 492 -23.33 -12.57 15.10
CA ASN A 492 -24.51 -11.76 15.41
C ASN A 492 -25.83 -12.44 15.04
N ALA A 493 -25.77 -13.65 14.46
CA ALA A 493 -26.91 -14.39 13.92
C ALA A 493 -27.74 -13.59 12.90
N THR A 494 -27.08 -12.73 12.12
CA THR A 494 -27.66 -12.08 10.93
C THR A 494 -27.58 -13.00 9.71
N SER A 495 -26.66 -13.97 9.71
CA SER A 495 -26.58 -15.09 8.77
C SER A 495 -26.53 -16.43 9.51
N LEU A 496 -26.94 -17.51 8.82
CA LEU A 496 -26.86 -18.89 9.34
C LEU A 496 -25.56 -19.56 8.89
N ASP A 497 -25.06 -20.50 9.69
CA ASP A 497 -23.95 -21.40 9.34
C ASP A 497 -24.34 -22.81 9.83
N CYS A 498 -25.21 -23.46 9.06
CA CYS A 498 -25.78 -24.76 9.43
C CYS A 498 -24.77 -25.91 9.38
N ASN A 499 -23.68 -25.78 8.62
CA ASN A 499 -22.64 -26.80 8.49
C ASN A 499 -21.37 -26.52 9.33
N THR A 500 -21.35 -25.39 10.05
CA THR A 500 -20.29 -24.95 10.97
C THR A 500 -18.93 -24.79 10.30
N ASN A 501 -18.91 -24.37 9.03
CA ASN A 501 -17.68 -24.15 8.27
C ASN A 501 -17.18 -22.70 8.32
N ALA A 502 -17.81 -21.84 9.13
CA ALA A 502 -17.53 -20.40 9.24
C ALA A 502 -17.75 -19.61 7.94
N VAL A 503 -18.61 -20.11 7.06
CA VAL A 503 -19.11 -19.43 5.85
C VAL A 503 -20.63 -19.32 5.97
N PRO A 504 -21.23 -18.13 5.80
CA PRO A 504 -22.67 -17.97 5.76
C PRO A 504 -23.30 -18.94 4.77
N ASP A 505 -24.40 -19.59 5.15
CA ASP A 505 -25.07 -20.58 4.32
C ASP A 505 -25.39 -19.98 2.95
N GLU A 506 -25.83 -18.72 2.86
CA GLU A 506 -26.08 -18.01 1.60
C GLU A 506 -24.91 -17.94 0.62
N CYS A 507 -23.73 -18.27 1.09
CA CYS A 507 -22.47 -18.20 0.36
C CYS A 507 -21.84 -19.59 0.13
N ASP A 508 -22.45 -20.65 0.67
CA ASP A 508 -22.12 -22.02 0.32
C ASP A 508 -22.64 -22.36 -1.09
N ALA A 509 -21.82 -23.03 -1.90
CA ALA A 509 -22.24 -23.49 -3.22
C ALA A 509 -23.46 -24.43 -3.17
N GLN A 510 -23.66 -25.13 -2.04
CA GLN A 510 -24.81 -25.99 -1.81
C GLN A 510 -26.11 -25.19 -1.62
N TYR A 511 -26.03 -23.94 -1.18
CA TYR A 511 -27.21 -23.13 -0.87
C TYR A 511 -28.15 -22.92 -2.04
N THR A 512 -27.61 -22.87 -3.27
CA THR A 512 -28.38 -22.68 -4.50
C THR A 512 -28.58 -23.97 -5.31
N ASP A 513 -28.11 -25.12 -4.79
CA ASP A 513 -28.20 -26.40 -5.49
C ASP A 513 -29.63 -26.97 -5.46
N VAL A 514 -30.31 -26.87 -6.62
CA VAL A 514 -31.67 -27.35 -6.83
C VAL A 514 -31.79 -28.87 -6.62
N ALA A 515 -30.77 -29.66 -6.98
CA ALA A 515 -30.83 -31.11 -6.86
C ALA A 515 -30.74 -31.54 -5.39
N LEU A 516 -29.87 -30.89 -4.60
CA LEU A 516 -29.79 -31.09 -3.17
C LEU A 516 -31.05 -30.62 -2.45
N PHE A 517 -31.59 -29.45 -2.79
CA PHE A 517 -32.87 -28.97 -2.26
C PHE A 517 -34.00 -29.98 -2.49
N VAL A 518 -34.16 -30.48 -3.72
CA VAL A 518 -35.18 -31.48 -4.06
C VAL A 518 -34.95 -32.80 -3.30
N ALA A 519 -33.69 -33.20 -3.09
CA ALA A 519 -33.39 -34.41 -2.34
C ALA A 519 -33.78 -34.27 -0.85
N VAL A 520 -33.53 -33.11 -0.25
CA VAL A 520 -33.92 -32.78 1.13
C VAL A 520 -35.43 -32.68 1.27
N LEU A 521 -36.09 -31.95 0.35
CA LEU A 521 -37.55 -31.77 0.29
C LEU A 521 -38.32 -33.11 0.13
N LEU A 522 -37.79 -34.03 -0.66
CA LEU A 522 -38.38 -35.36 -0.85
C LEU A 522 -37.97 -36.36 0.24
N GLY A 523 -37.15 -35.92 1.22
CA GLY A 523 -36.62 -36.73 2.30
C GLY A 523 -35.64 -37.81 1.85
N THR A 524 -35.13 -37.76 0.63
CA THR A 524 -34.12 -38.70 0.11
C THR A 524 -32.70 -38.34 0.56
N ASN A 525 -32.50 -37.11 1.05
CA ASN A 525 -31.32 -36.66 1.77
C ASN A 525 -31.72 -36.16 3.18
N GLN A 526 -31.05 -36.65 4.21
CA GLN A 526 -31.36 -36.43 5.63
C GLN A 526 -30.18 -35.78 6.38
N ASP A 527 -29.27 -35.11 5.65
CA ASP A 527 -28.17 -34.37 6.25
C ASP A 527 -28.71 -33.21 7.10
N PRO A 528 -28.45 -33.16 8.42
CA PRO A 528 -28.94 -32.10 9.30
C PRO A 528 -28.50 -30.70 8.88
N ALA A 529 -27.31 -30.56 8.32
CA ALA A 529 -26.81 -29.26 7.86
C ALA A 529 -27.62 -28.76 6.66
N LEU A 530 -27.94 -29.65 5.71
CA LEU A 530 -28.78 -29.30 4.56
C LEU A 530 -30.26 -29.11 4.94
N GLN A 531 -30.75 -29.82 5.95
CA GLN A 531 -32.11 -29.61 6.48
C GLN A 531 -32.25 -28.21 7.10
N CYS A 532 -31.24 -27.78 7.86
CA CYS A 532 -31.16 -26.41 8.40
C CYS A 532 -31.01 -25.38 7.27
N MET A 533 -30.13 -25.63 6.29
CA MET A 533 -29.84 -24.72 5.16
C MET A 533 -31.04 -24.49 4.21
N TYR A 534 -31.91 -25.49 4.06
CA TYR A 534 -33.07 -25.44 3.16
C TYR A 534 -34.41 -25.17 3.84
N ASP A 535 -34.42 -24.99 5.17
CA ASP A 535 -35.55 -24.45 5.91
C ASP A 535 -35.58 -22.92 5.72
N ARG A 536 -36.16 -22.49 4.60
CA ARG A 536 -36.08 -21.09 4.14
C ARG A 536 -37.13 -20.20 4.78
N ASN A 537 -38.17 -20.78 5.35
CA ASN A 537 -39.16 -20.04 6.11
C ASN A 537 -38.89 -20.06 7.64
N ALA A 538 -37.82 -20.75 8.07
CA ALA A 538 -37.37 -20.89 9.45
C ALA A 538 -38.42 -21.51 10.39
N ASP A 539 -39.19 -22.49 9.90
CA ASP A 539 -40.22 -23.19 10.68
C ASP A 539 -39.75 -24.55 11.28
N ASN A 540 -38.48 -24.90 11.07
CA ASN A 540 -37.81 -26.16 11.42
C ASN A 540 -38.28 -27.39 10.64
N ASP A 541 -38.81 -27.22 9.42
CA ASP A 541 -39.18 -28.32 8.54
C ASP A 541 -39.03 -27.96 7.05
N VAL A 542 -38.25 -28.75 6.30
CA VAL A 542 -38.13 -28.54 4.85
C VAL A 542 -39.32 -29.16 4.13
N ASN A 543 -40.26 -28.33 3.71
CA ASN A 543 -41.49 -28.74 3.07
C ASN A 543 -41.88 -27.84 1.88
N GLY A 544 -43.12 -27.98 1.40
CA GLY A 544 -43.61 -27.23 0.23
C GLY A 544 -43.63 -25.71 0.42
N LEU A 545 -43.54 -25.21 1.65
CA LEU A 545 -43.51 -23.79 1.97
C LEU A 545 -42.13 -23.16 1.72
N ASP A 546 -41.06 -23.95 1.68
CA ASP A 546 -39.68 -23.48 1.39
C ASP A 546 -39.41 -23.32 -0.09
N VAL A 547 -40.24 -23.91 -0.95
CA VAL A 547 -40.08 -23.88 -2.40
C VAL A 547 -40.13 -22.45 -2.94
N GLN A 548 -41.07 -21.63 -2.47
CA GLN A 548 -41.21 -20.26 -2.96
C GLN A 548 -40.06 -19.35 -2.48
N PRO A 549 -39.71 -19.30 -1.17
CA PRO A 549 -38.53 -18.59 -0.70
C PRO A 549 -37.23 -19.04 -1.37
N PHE A 550 -37.06 -20.34 -1.64
CA PHE A 550 -35.90 -20.85 -2.36
C PHE A 550 -35.83 -20.30 -3.80
N ILE A 551 -36.97 -20.32 -4.52
CA ILE A 551 -37.07 -19.75 -5.88
C ILE A 551 -36.76 -18.25 -5.88
N ASP A 552 -37.35 -17.51 -4.93
CA ASP A 552 -37.18 -16.05 -4.83
C ASP A 552 -35.71 -15.66 -4.55
N PHE A 553 -34.93 -16.53 -3.88
CA PHE A 553 -33.51 -16.32 -3.63
C PHE A 553 -32.64 -16.51 -4.88
N ILE A 554 -32.89 -17.57 -5.67
CA ILE A 554 -32.03 -17.90 -6.83
C ILE A 554 -32.41 -17.15 -8.12
N LEU A 555 -33.59 -16.53 -8.18
CA LEU A 555 -34.10 -15.79 -9.34
C LEU A 555 -34.59 -14.38 -8.92
N PRO A 556 -33.68 -13.44 -8.61
CA PRO A 556 -34.05 -12.08 -8.22
C PRO A 556 -34.70 -11.25 -9.34
#